data_AF-A0A4Z0YHC3-F1
#
_entry.id   AF-A0A4Z0YHC3-F1
#
_cell.length_a   1.000
_cell.length_b   1.000
_cell.length_c   1.000
_cell.angle_alpha   90.00
_cell.angle_beta   90.00
_cell.angle_gamma   90.00
#
_symmetry.space_group_name_H-M   'P 1'
#
loop_
_entity.id
_entity.type
_entity.pdbx_description
1 polymer ?
#
loop_
_entity_poly.entity_id
_entity_poly.type
_entity_poly.pdbx_seq_one_letter_code
_entity_poly.pdbx_strand_id
1 'polypeptide(L)'
;MALNTSRSTVSVSLQALRHYRGQNVCSVATPLASTSSRTFATSPSRLSESAAEAPRWSYTPEQMKAPFSPHIIMDPTRSRWHVNADPKKLDDALRSFFGRDGDRLLPEELKWLAVTHKSFDQGRRGFNDRLAFLGRQICVREAMESIITSPPKYNNIAADTYAEKRQPFEDPALRSLDNLSGDQPSDIFTLERLTKLAVDTGLSEVVRWKPRMPENQVGSGLNTVMCGAVYSLVGAVALQNGGKAASRIEAETSQMARFQINLPLVHQVPIQYVLIIPVLISVLATLTLTIHGDVNIPLLYSQCHARSRLPEISHIPVLGAPACFLVSTFMFATASMHGIAQLSVVLAFLGALLTVCRVEAARACNRLSWNIHFPTLSWLVFNLVGGTFVWDLWIVPAFLKHAKDVRVQRIKRDALETQQPSGNLFDDEEQVMLERSFNTKAEVYAIPIAVAIGFIVPSVLMLTLKDAASIIVWLLFPLWVAIVHWVVKFAAVKLITDNGPLYLESHPLSVALVYALPFVASLLAHAFLIWNLFCKDDSRRMTLTALNFIKIDFAFIAATVLYWVFVESGIVPAVVMVVFSVFLGPGAALCLTWLVREKAICTFANSGEEYESDNETDGDDSTVHEDTPLLN
;
A
#
# COMPACT_ATOMS: atom_id res chain seq x y z
N MET A 1 25.35 -16.56 21.08
CA MET A 1 26.69 -15.93 20.97
C MET A 1 27.40 -16.69 19.86
N ALA A 2 27.77 -16.15 18.71
CA ALA A 2 27.99 -14.77 18.27
C ALA A 2 27.24 -14.51 16.94
N LEU A 3 26.45 -13.44 16.88
CA LEU A 3 25.79 -12.96 15.65
C LEU A 3 25.80 -11.43 15.58
N ASN A 4 26.91 -10.82 15.98
CA ASN A 4 27.24 -9.47 15.56
C ASN A 4 28.33 -9.60 14.50
N THR A 5 27.96 -9.75 13.23
CA THR A 5 28.88 -9.45 12.14
C THR A 5 29.02 -7.94 12.09
N SER A 6 30.14 -7.45 12.63
CA SER A 6 30.50 -6.04 12.61
C SER A 6 30.46 -5.50 11.17
N ARG A 7 29.66 -4.45 10.94
CA ARG A 7 29.61 -3.69 9.68
C ARG A 7 30.95 -3.04 9.28
N SER A 8 32.00 -3.15 10.12
CA SER A 8 33.30 -2.52 9.92
C SER A 8 34.32 -3.36 9.14
N THR A 9 34.08 -4.65 8.88
CA THR A 9 35.07 -5.52 8.19
C THR A 9 34.82 -5.71 6.70
N VAL A 10 33.70 -5.20 6.17
CA VAL A 10 33.33 -5.35 4.75
C VAL A 10 33.97 -4.26 3.86
N SER A 11 34.30 -3.09 4.40
CA SER A 11 34.91 -2.01 3.59
C SER A 11 36.39 -2.25 3.24
N VAL A 12 37.08 -3.15 3.93
CA VAL A 12 38.53 -3.38 3.75
C VAL A 12 38.84 -4.70 3.02
N SER A 13 37.91 -5.65 2.98
CA SER A 13 38.14 -6.98 2.39
C SER A 13 37.95 -7.06 0.86
N LEU A 14 37.52 -5.99 0.20
CA LEU A 14 37.43 -5.89 -1.27
C LEU A 14 38.63 -5.21 -1.94
N GLN A 15 39.62 -4.73 -1.18
CA GLN A 15 40.81 -4.05 -1.73
C GLN A 15 42.04 -4.96 -1.95
N ALA A 16 41.95 -6.27 -1.72
CA ALA A 16 43.12 -7.17 -1.75
C ALA A 16 43.00 -8.43 -2.63
N LEU A 17 42.19 -8.40 -3.70
CA LEU A 17 42.23 -9.43 -4.73
C LEU A 17 42.27 -8.81 -6.12
N ARG A 18 43.48 -8.46 -6.58
CA ARG A 18 43.93 -8.46 -7.99
C ARG A 18 45.40 -8.05 -8.06
N HIS A 19 46.28 -8.98 -7.71
CA HIS A 19 47.63 -9.00 -8.25
C HIS A 19 47.75 -10.18 -9.21
N TYR A 20 47.44 -9.93 -10.47
CA TYR A 20 47.95 -10.75 -11.57
C TYR A 20 49.38 -10.27 -11.86
N ARG A 21 50.36 -11.11 -11.58
CA ARG A 21 51.72 -10.97 -12.12
C ARG A 21 52.07 -12.28 -12.80
N GLY A 22 52.06 -12.26 -14.13
CA GLY A 22 52.54 -13.36 -14.95
C GLY A 22 54.06 -13.47 -14.88
N GLN A 23 54.55 -14.72 -14.89
CA GLN A 23 55.84 -15.11 -15.48
C GLN A 23 55.90 -16.64 -15.64
N ASN A 24 55.71 -17.06 -16.90
CA ASN A 24 56.49 -18.00 -17.71
C ASN A 24 57.34 -19.16 -17.09
N VAL A 25 57.20 -20.31 -17.79
CA VAL A 25 58.16 -21.39 -18.13
C VAL A 25 58.12 -22.73 -17.33
N CYS A 26 57.77 -23.78 -18.08
CA CYS A 26 58.10 -25.22 -18.09
C CYS A 26 58.63 -25.94 -16.83
N SER A 27 58.03 -27.10 -16.49
CA SER A 27 58.52 -28.45 -16.88
C SER A 27 57.92 -29.61 -16.07
N VAL A 28 57.49 -30.64 -16.81
CA VAL A 28 57.59 -32.10 -16.53
C VAL A 28 56.72 -32.77 -15.43
N ALA A 29 55.76 -33.56 -15.94
CA ALA A 29 55.23 -34.88 -15.54
C ALA A 29 55.49 -35.47 -14.14
N THR A 30 54.41 -35.95 -13.49
CA THR A 30 54.17 -37.39 -13.16
C THR A 30 52.75 -37.61 -12.59
N PRO A 31 52.07 -38.74 -12.89
CA PRO A 31 50.73 -39.08 -12.38
C PRO A 31 50.78 -40.13 -11.25
N LEU A 32 50.06 -39.90 -10.16
CA LEU A 32 49.66 -40.87 -9.11
C LEU A 32 48.54 -40.21 -8.29
N ALA A 33 47.52 -40.84 -7.75
CA ALA A 33 46.97 -42.19 -7.84
C ALA A 33 45.54 -42.11 -7.30
N SER A 34 44.73 -43.11 -7.64
CA SER A 34 43.35 -43.31 -7.20
C SER A 34 43.19 -43.28 -5.67
N THR A 35 42.32 -42.42 -5.14
CA THR A 35 41.88 -42.50 -3.74
C THR A 35 40.51 -43.16 -3.67
N SER A 36 40.58 -44.46 -3.42
CA SER A 36 39.57 -45.39 -2.90
C SER A 36 38.28 -44.79 -2.35
N SER A 37 37.17 -45.17 -2.99
CA SER A 37 35.80 -45.12 -2.48
C SER A 37 35.66 -45.90 -1.17
N ARG A 38 35.41 -45.21 -0.06
CA ARG A 38 34.95 -45.86 1.18
C ARG A 38 33.47 -46.22 1.03
N THR A 39 33.21 -47.50 0.84
CA THR A 39 31.91 -48.14 0.98
C THR A 39 31.39 -47.99 2.41
N PHE A 40 30.19 -47.42 2.54
CA PHE A 40 29.42 -47.41 3.79
C PHE A 40 29.09 -48.85 4.21
N ALA A 41 29.39 -49.17 5.47
CA ALA A 41 29.08 -50.46 6.06
C ALA A 41 27.55 -50.63 6.22
N THR A 42 26.97 -51.52 5.43
CA THR A 42 25.63 -52.08 5.63
C THR A 42 25.65 -52.98 6.86
N SER A 43 24.96 -52.57 7.92
CA SER A 43 24.64 -53.47 9.04
C SER A 43 23.51 -54.42 8.61
N PRO A 44 23.56 -55.72 8.96
CA PRO A 44 22.53 -56.66 8.56
C PRO A 44 21.21 -56.36 9.27
N SER A 45 20.16 -56.25 8.48
CA SER A 45 18.76 -56.17 8.90
C SER A 45 18.42 -57.33 9.84
N ARG A 46 18.13 -57.04 11.11
CA ARG A 46 17.35 -57.94 11.94
C ARG A 46 15.89 -57.84 11.51
N LEU A 47 15.36 -58.95 11.00
CA LEU A 47 13.93 -59.22 10.90
C LEU A 47 13.31 -59.11 12.30
N SER A 48 12.53 -58.06 12.53
CA SER A 48 11.45 -58.08 13.52
C SER A 48 10.13 -57.99 12.78
N GLU A 49 9.28 -58.97 13.05
CA GLU A 49 8.00 -59.24 12.45
C GLU A 49 7.02 -58.06 12.49
N SER A 50 6.10 -58.11 11.53
CA SER A 50 4.98 -57.21 11.24
C SER A 50 4.19 -56.71 12.46
N ALA A 51 4.51 -55.50 12.92
CA ALA A 51 3.51 -54.56 13.42
C ALA A 51 3.39 -53.47 12.36
N ALA A 52 2.17 -53.12 11.93
CA ALA A 52 1.94 -51.99 11.03
C ALA A 52 2.68 -50.77 11.61
N GLU A 53 3.79 -50.39 10.97
CA GLU A 53 4.80 -49.53 11.56
C GLU A 53 4.19 -48.12 11.70
N ALA A 54 3.76 -47.77 12.91
CA ALA A 54 3.20 -46.45 13.19
C ALA A 54 4.18 -45.38 12.70
N PRO A 55 3.70 -44.24 12.18
CA PRO A 55 4.60 -43.26 11.59
C PRO A 55 5.56 -42.72 12.66
N ARG A 56 6.84 -42.53 12.31
CA ARG A 56 7.92 -42.24 13.26
C ARG A 56 7.71 -40.93 14.01
N TRP A 57 6.97 -40.00 13.41
CA TRP A 57 6.62 -38.73 14.02
C TRP A 57 5.58 -38.85 15.14
N SER A 58 4.82 -39.95 15.24
CA SER A 58 3.69 -40.10 16.17
C SER A 58 4.12 -40.57 17.56
N TYR A 59 5.10 -41.48 17.64
CA TYR A 59 5.54 -42.09 18.90
C TYR A 59 7.02 -41.78 19.18
N THR A 60 7.42 -41.97 20.43
CA THR A 60 8.83 -41.91 20.87
C THR A 60 9.29 -43.35 21.13
N PRO A 61 10.45 -43.79 20.62
CA PRO A 61 10.95 -45.14 20.86
C PRO A 61 11.02 -45.48 22.36
N GLU A 62 10.42 -46.61 22.76
CA GLU A 62 10.30 -46.98 24.18
C GLU A 62 11.66 -47.07 24.89
N GLN A 63 12.69 -47.57 24.18
CA GLN A 63 14.06 -47.68 24.72
C GLN A 63 14.71 -46.32 25.05
N MET A 64 14.19 -45.22 24.49
CA MET A 64 14.69 -43.87 24.77
C MET A 64 13.91 -43.18 25.90
N LYS A 65 12.83 -43.78 26.41
CA LYS A 65 12.05 -43.19 27.50
C LYS A 65 12.72 -43.45 28.85
N ALA A 66 12.77 -42.41 29.67
CA ALA A 66 13.16 -42.54 31.07
C ALA A 66 11.91 -42.76 31.94
N PRO A 67 12.00 -43.52 33.04
CA PRO A 67 10.86 -43.79 33.91
C PRO A 67 10.34 -42.53 34.63
N PHE A 68 11.21 -41.57 34.91
CA PHE A 68 10.87 -40.26 35.47
C PHE A 68 11.88 -39.20 35.03
N SER A 69 11.52 -37.92 35.16
CA SER A 69 12.43 -36.80 34.88
C SER A 69 13.37 -36.56 36.08
N PRO A 70 14.70 -36.66 35.92
CA PRO A 70 15.65 -36.35 36.99
C PRO A 70 15.83 -34.84 37.22
N HIS A 71 15.36 -33.99 36.29
CA HIS A 71 15.53 -32.54 36.37
C HIS A 71 14.47 -31.91 37.28
N ILE A 72 14.91 -31.17 38.30
CA ILE A 72 14.05 -30.38 39.18
C ILE A 72 13.61 -29.12 38.43
N ILE A 73 12.31 -28.96 38.22
CA ILE A 73 11.75 -27.79 37.53
C ILE A 73 11.38 -26.76 38.61
N MET A 74 12.00 -25.57 38.56
CA MET A 74 11.74 -24.50 39.53
C MET A 74 10.28 -24.04 39.53
N ASP A 75 9.67 -23.95 38.35
CA ASP A 75 8.26 -23.63 38.17
C ASP A 75 7.56 -24.77 37.41
N PRO A 76 6.67 -25.54 38.08
CA PRO A 76 6.01 -26.68 37.45
C PRO A 76 5.07 -26.26 36.31
N THR A 77 4.60 -25.01 36.27
CA THR A 77 3.70 -24.54 35.20
C THR A 77 4.40 -24.55 33.83
N ARG A 78 5.71 -24.23 33.81
CA ARG A 78 6.54 -24.23 32.59
C ARG A 78 6.77 -25.62 31.99
N SER A 79 6.43 -26.68 32.72
CA SER A 79 6.52 -28.06 32.22
C SER A 79 5.43 -28.38 31.19
N ARG A 80 4.29 -27.68 31.25
CA ARG A 80 3.11 -27.92 30.43
C ARG A 80 3.20 -27.09 29.14
N TRP A 81 3.29 -27.77 28.00
CA TRP A 81 3.23 -27.17 26.68
C TRP A 81 2.51 -28.11 25.74
N HIS A 82 1.42 -27.64 25.13
CA HIS A 82 0.64 -28.43 24.19
C HIS A 82 1.27 -28.34 22.80
N VAL A 83 1.40 -29.48 22.13
CA VAL A 83 2.01 -29.59 20.80
C VAL A 83 1.01 -30.27 19.87
N ASN A 84 0.95 -29.80 18.63
CA ASN A 84 0.07 -30.38 17.62
C ASN A 84 0.39 -31.85 17.36
N ALA A 85 -0.64 -32.68 17.34
CA ALA A 85 -0.60 -34.08 16.94
C ALA A 85 -1.50 -34.38 15.73
N ASP A 86 -2.32 -33.41 15.30
CA ASP A 86 -3.32 -33.61 14.25
C ASP A 86 -2.69 -33.36 12.87
N PRO A 87 -2.69 -34.37 11.96
CA PRO A 87 -2.13 -34.22 10.62
C PRO A 87 -2.93 -33.26 9.76
N LYS A 88 -4.26 -33.20 9.93
CA LYS A 88 -5.13 -32.27 9.18
C LYS A 88 -4.77 -30.82 9.44
N LYS A 89 -4.46 -30.47 10.70
CA LYS A 89 -4.06 -29.10 11.06
C LYS A 89 -2.75 -28.69 10.39
N LEU A 90 -1.83 -29.66 10.23
CA LEU A 90 -0.58 -29.45 9.49
C LEU A 90 -0.85 -29.25 7.99
N ASP A 91 -1.73 -30.05 7.39
CA ASP A 91 -2.10 -29.91 5.98
C ASP A 91 -2.77 -28.56 5.69
N ASP A 92 -3.62 -28.07 6.59
CA ASP A 92 -4.24 -26.74 6.49
C ASP A 92 -3.19 -25.62 6.50
N ALA A 93 -2.22 -25.70 7.42
CA ALA A 93 -1.14 -24.72 7.50
C ALA A 93 -0.23 -24.78 6.25
N LEU A 94 0.06 -25.97 5.72
CA LEU A 94 0.87 -26.11 4.50
C LEU A 94 0.14 -25.61 3.24
N ARG A 95 -1.18 -25.79 3.15
CA ARG A 95 -2.00 -25.18 2.09
C ARG A 95 -2.03 -23.65 2.21
N SER A 96 -2.04 -23.12 3.43
CA SER A 96 -1.93 -21.67 3.63
C SER A 96 -0.53 -21.15 3.30
N PHE A 97 0.52 -21.96 3.49
CA PHE A 97 1.91 -21.53 3.29
C PHE A 97 2.38 -21.66 1.84
N PHE A 98 2.12 -22.80 1.19
CA PHE A 98 2.53 -23.08 -0.19
C PHE A 98 1.45 -22.80 -1.24
N GLY A 99 0.23 -22.44 -0.81
CA GLY A 99 -0.91 -22.26 -1.72
C GLY A 99 -1.62 -23.57 -2.07
N ARG A 100 -2.28 -23.57 -3.23
CA ARG A 100 -3.14 -24.69 -3.67
C ARG A 100 -2.32 -25.97 -3.85
N ASP A 101 -2.86 -27.09 -3.33
CA ASP A 101 -2.19 -28.41 -3.32
C ASP A 101 -0.85 -28.46 -2.55
N GLY A 102 -0.57 -27.45 -1.69
CA GLY A 102 0.64 -27.39 -0.87
C GLY A 102 0.85 -28.59 0.07
N ASP A 103 -0.24 -29.23 0.49
CA ASP A 103 -0.23 -30.45 1.29
C ASP A 103 0.28 -31.68 0.52
N ARG A 104 0.27 -31.67 -0.82
CA ARG A 104 0.70 -32.81 -1.63
C ARG A 104 2.17 -32.75 -2.03
N LEU A 105 2.83 -31.60 -1.80
CA LEU A 105 4.21 -31.36 -2.20
C LEU A 105 5.23 -32.21 -1.43
N LEU A 106 4.92 -32.57 -0.19
CA LEU A 106 5.82 -33.28 0.71
C LEU A 106 5.15 -34.56 1.21
N PRO A 107 5.87 -35.70 1.28
CA PRO A 107 5.40 -36.89 1.98
C PRO A 107 5.10 -36.60 3.46
N GLU A 108 4.16 -37.33 4.06
CA GLU A 108 3.70 -37.08 5.44
C GLU A 108 4.83 -37.04 6.47
N GLU A 109 5.75 -38.01 6.44
CA GLU A 109 6.92 -38.04 7.32
C GLU A 109 7.81 -36.80 7.16
N LEU A 110 7.95 -36.29 5.94
CA LEU A 110 8.80 -35.14 5.64
C LEU A 110 8.16 -33.82 6.10
N LYS A 111 6.83 -33.70 6.01
CA LYS A 111 6.07 -32.57 6.57
C LYS A 111 6.37 -32.42 8.07
N TRP A 112 6.25 -33.53 8.77
CA TRP A 112 6.49 -33.59 10.21
C TRP A 112 7.96 -33.38 10.58
N LEU A 113 8.90 -33.89 9.77
CA LEU A 113 10.33 -33.64 9.95
C LEU A 113 10.65 -32.15 9.84
N ALA A 114 10.12 -31.47 8.81
CA ALA A 114 10.35 -30.04 8.57
C ALA A 114 9.73 -29.17 9.69
N VAL A 115 8.56 -29.53 10.20
CA VAL A 115 7.85 -28.71 11.19
C VAL A 115 8.26 -29.02 12.64
N THR A 116 9.26 -29.88 12.86
CA THR A 116 9.75 -30.24 14.20
C THR A 116 11.10 -29.61 14.53
N HIS A 117 11.11 -28.80 15.58
CA HIS A 117 12.33 -28.17 16.09
C HIS A 117 13.08 -29.10 17.05
N LYS A 118 14.41 -28.95 17.12
CA LYS A 118 15.30 -29.76 17.98
C LYS A 118 14.94 -29.74 19.47
N SER A 119 14.28 -28.69 19.96
CA SER A 119 13.86 -28.62 21.37
C SER A 119 12.68 -29.55 21.72
N PHE A 120 11.97 -30.07 20.72
CA PHE A 120 10.89 -31.03 20.93
C PHE A 120 11.43 -32.43 21.24
N ASP A 121 10.87 -33.06 22.28
CA ASP A 121 11.22 -34.43 22.72
C ASP A 121 12.74 -34.68 22.81
N GLN A 122 13.52 -33.66 23.19
CA GLN A 122 14.99 -33.69 23.24
C GLN A 122 15.66 -34.12 21.92
N GLY A 123 15.00 -33.93 20.77
CA GLY A 123 15.50 -34.36 19.46
C GLY A 123 15.52 -35.88 19.26
N ARG A 124 14.75 -36.64 20.06
CA ARG A 124 14.59 -38.09 19.89
C ARG A 124 13.86 -38.45 18.60
N ARG A 125 12.93 -37.58 18.20
CA ARG A 125 12.28 -37.62 16.89
C ARG A 125 13.10 -36.79 15.90
N GLY A 126 12.91 -37.06 14.61
CA GLY A 126 13.55 -36.27 13.55
C GLY A 126 13.23 -34.78 13.70
N PHE A 127 14.23 -33.93 13.47
CA PHE A 127 14.13 -32.48 13.59
C PHE A 127 14.77 -31.78 12.39
N ASN A 128 14.46 -30.49 12.24
CA ASN A 128 14.58 -29.78 10.98
C ASN A 128 15.91 -29.03 10.72
N ASP A 129 16.88 -29.06 11.63
CA ASP A 129 18.13 -28.28 11.54
C ASP A 129 18.86 -28.41 10.19
N ARG A 130 18.97 -29.63 9.64
CA ARG A 130 19.67 -29.88 8.37
C ARG A 130 18.91 -29.32 7.17
N LEU A 131 17.58 -29.46 7.18
CA LEU A 131 16.71 -28.91 6.15
C LEU A 131 16.73 -27.38 6.21
N ALA A 132 16.68 -26.81 7.42
CA ALA A 132 16.77 -25.37 7.63
C ALA A 132 18.11 -24.80 7.15
N PHE A 133 19.21 -25.52 7.38
CA PHE A 133 20.52 -25.13 6.87
C PHE A 133 20.53 -25.04 5.35
N LEU A 134 20.02 -26.07 4.65
CA LEU A 134 19.95 -26.08 3.19
C LEU A 134 19.01 -24.99 2.67
N GLY A 135 17.80 -24.90 3.21
CA GLY A 135 16.82 -23.91 2.79
C GLY A 135 17.32 -22.48 2.97
N ARG A 136 18.06 -22.19 4.05
CA ARG A 136 18.71 -20.88 4.23
C ARG A 136 19.69 -20.56 3.09
N GLN A 137 20.46 -21.52 2.61
CA GLN A 137 21.39 -21.28 1.48
C GLN A 137 20.63 -21.01 0.18
N ILE A 138 19.52 -21.73 -0.05
CA ILE A 138 18.64 -21.51 -1.19
C ILE A 138 18.05 -20.09 -1.12
N CYS A 139 17.50 -19.70 0.03
CA CYS A 139 16.92 -18.38 0.19
C CYS A 139 17.92 -17.25 0.02
N VAL A 140 19.13 -17.40 0.54
CA VAL A 140 20.17 -16.39 0.34
C VAL A 140 20.54 -16.25 -1.15
N ARG A 141 20.59 -17.38 -1.89
CA ARG A 141 20.89 -17.37 -3.32
C ARG A 141 19.78 -16.70 -4.12
N GLU A 142 18.52 -17.06 -3.87
CA GLU A 142 17.35 -16.50 -4.56
C GLU A 142 17.17 -15.01 -4.24
N ALA A 143 17.35 -14.59 -2.99
CA ALA A 143 17.37 -13.16 -2.66
C ALA A 143 18.49 -12.41 -3.39
N MET A 144 19.68 -13.01 -3.49
CA MET A 144 20.80 -12.41 -4.23
C MET A 144 20.49 -12.30 -5.72
N GLU A 145 19.92 -13.35 -6.32
CA GLU A 145 19.46 -13.36 -7.71
C GLU A 145 18.41 -12.27 -7.95
N SER A 146 17.40 -12.17 -7.09
CA SER A 146 16.38 -11.11 -7.12
C SER A 146 16.96 -9.70 -7.02
N ILE A 147 18.01 -9.48 -6.21
CA ILE A 147 18.67 -8.17 -6.11
C ILE A 147 19.45 -7.87 -7.39
N ILE A 148 20.16 -8.84 -7.93
CA ILE A 148 20.96 -8.68 -9.16
C ILE A 148 20.04 -8.41 -10.36
N THR A 149 18.94 -9.14 -10.51
CA THR A 149 18.01 -8.96 -11.64
C THR A 149 17.15 -7.70 -11.53
N SER A 150 17.09 -7.07 -10.34
CA SER A 150 16.34 -5.82 -10.15
C SER A 150 16.96 -4.64 -10.93
N PRO A 151 16.16 -3.65 -11.36
CA PRO A 151 16.65 -2.52 -12.12
C PRO A 151 17.76 -1.77 -11.36
N PRO A 152 18.84 -1.35 -12.05
CA PRO A 152 20.04 -0.82 -11.41
C PRO A 152 19.77 0.48 -10.64
N LYS A 153 20.21 0.52 -9.37
CA LYS A 153 20.01 1.66 -8.46
C LYS A 153 21.21 2.60 -8.46
N TYR A 154 21.27 3.51 -9.44
CA TYR A 154 22.41 4.43 -9.63
C TYR A 154 22.59 5.50 -8.54
N ASN A 155 21.55 5.81 -7.77
CA ASN A 155 21.56 6.99 -6.87
C ASN A 155 22.22 6.75 -5.51
N ASN A 156 22.57 5.50 -5.18
CA ASN A 156 23.03 5.10 -3.84
C ASN A 156 24.50 4.66 -3.79
N ILE A 157 25.26 4.81 -4.88
CA ILE A 157 26.67 4.43 -4.90
C ILE A 157 27.45 5.48 -4.11
N ALA A 158 28.06 5.06 -3.00
CA ALA A 158 28.91 5.93 -2.20
C ALA A 158 30.04 6.49 -3.06
N ALA A 159 30.21 7.81 -3.04
CA ALA A 159 31.26 8.48 -3.81
C ALA A 159 32.64 7.93 -3.40
N ASP A 160 33.41 7.45 -4.38
CA ASP A 160 34.77 6.99 -4.13
C ASP A 160 35.65 8.18 -3.69
N THR A 161 36.31 8.03 -2.55
CA THR A 161 37.29 8.99 -2.01
C THR A 161 38.40 9.33 -3.02
N TYR A 162 38.69 8.43 -3.96
CA TYR A 162 39.70 8.61 -5.01
C TYR A 162 39.11 8.76 -6.42
N ALA A 163 37.85 9.17 -6.55
CA ALA A 163 37.17 9.36 -7.84
C ALA A 163 37.94 10.27 -8.82
N GLU A 164 38.78 11.18 -8.31
CA GLU A 164 39.65 12.03 -9.15
C GLU A 164 40.77 11.26 -9.88
N LYS A 165 41.15 10.08 -9.38
CA LYS A 165 42.27 9.26 -9.89
C LYS A 165 41.84 7.92 -10.46
N ARG A 166 40.61 7.49 -10.20
CA ARG A 166 40.07 6.19 -10.62
C ARG A 166 38.64 6.35 -11.10
N GLN A 167 38.33 5.70 -12.21
CA GLN A 167 36.96 5.55 -12.70
C GLN A 167 36.55 4.08 -12.54
N PRO A 168 35.32 3.79 -12.08
CA PRO A 168 34.81 2.43 -12.02
C PRO A 168 34.72 1.86 -13.43
N PHE A 169 34.97 0.56 -13.55
CA PHE A 169 34.85 -0.14 -14.84
C PHE A 169 33.36 -0.37 -15.14
N GLU A 170 32.85 0.32 -16.15
CA GLU A 170 31.44 0.22 -16.54
C GLU A 170 31.23 -0.92 -17.55
N ASP A 171 30.76 -2.06 -17.05
CA ASP A 171 30.33 -3.20 -17.87
C ASP A 171 28.84 -3.48 -17.63
N PRO A 172 28.01 -3.63 -18.67
CA PRO A 172 26.61 -4.02 -18.54
C PRO A 172 26.38 -5.21 -17.60
N ALA A 173 27.27 -6.21 -17.60
CA ALA A 173 27.14 -7.39 -16.76
C ALA A 173 27.46 -7.14 -15.27
N LEU A 174 28.19 -6.05 -14.96
CA LEU A 174 28.57 -5.69 -13.59
C LEU A 174 27.61 -4.67 -12.95
N ARG A 175 26.86 -3.91 -13.76
CA ARG A 175 25.91 -2.90 -13.28
C ARG A 175 24.84 -3.47 -12.34
N SER A 176 24.39 -4.69 -12.60
CA SER A 176 23.41 -5.41 -11.77
C SER A 176 23.99 -5.84 -10.41
N LEU A 177 25.29 -6.15 -10.36
CA LEU A 177 25.97 -6.53 -9.12
C LEU A 177 26.10 -5.36 -8.15
N ASP A 178 26.15 -4.12 -8.65
CA ASP A 178 26.22 -2.92 -7.81
C ASP A 178 25.00 -2.78 -6.89
N ASN A 179 23.85 -3.36 -7.25
CA ASN A 179 22.66 -3.40 -6.40
C ASN A 179 22.93 -4.06 -5.03
N LEU A 180 23.85 -5.03 -4.97
CA LEU A 180 24.22 -5.72 -3.72
C LEU A 180 24.97 -4.82 -2.73
N SER A 181 25.49 -3.68 -3.19
CA SER A 181 26.12 -2.68 -2.33
C SER A 181 25.07 -1.93 -1.49
N GLY A 182 23.88 -1.73 -2.06
CA GLY A 182 22.76 -1.05 -1.40
C GLY A 182 21.89 -2.02 -0.60
N ASP A 183 21.44 -3.10 -1.25
CA ASP A 183 20.52 -4.08 -0.67
C ASP A 183 21.23 -5.41 -0.44
N GLN A 184 21.12 -5.99 0.76
CA GLN A 184 21.65 -7.31 1.04
C GLN A 184 20.55 -8.35 1.19
N PRO A 185 20.83 -9.64 0.92
CA PRO A 185 19.87 -10.73 1.17
C PRO A 185 19.35 -10.76 2.62
N SER A 186 20.17 -10.34 3.59
CA SER A 186 19.76 -10.23 4.99
C SER A 186 18.69 -9.17 5.24
N ASP A 187 18.60 -8.16 4.38
CA ASP A 187 17.61 -7.08 4.49
C ASP A 187 16.24 -7.54 3.96
N ILE A 188 16.23 -8.55 3.09
CA ILE A 188 15.01 -9.20 2.59
C ILE A 188 14.51 -10.19 3.65
N PHE A 189 15.36 -11.14 4.03
CA PHE A 189 15.06 -12.23 4.95
C PHE A 189 15.43 -11.92 6.40
N THR A 190 14.80 -10.87 6.95
CA THR A 190 14.97 -10.55 8.37
C THR A 190 14.21 -11.54 9.25
N LEU A 191 14.74 -11.76 10.46
CA LEU A 191 14.16 -12.69 11.43
C LEU A 191 12.69 -12.36 11.74
N GLU A 192 12.37 -11.07 11.86
CA GLU A 192 11.02 -10.59 12.15
C GLU A 192 10.05 -10.85 11.00
N ARG A 193 10.48 -10.61 9.75
CA ARG A 193 9.64 -10.84 8.56
C ARG A 193 9.31 -12.32 8.38
N LEU A 194 10.30 -13.19 8.53
CA LEU A 194 10.09 -14.64 8.44
C LEU A 194 9.22 -15.18 9.58
N THR A 195 9.35 -14.62 10.78
CA THR A 195 8.49 -14.97 11.91
C THR A 195 7.05 -14.55 11.65
N LYS A 196 6.87 -13.32 11.15
CA LYS A 196 5.55 -12.81 10.81
C LYS A 196 4.88 -13.67 9.74
N LEU A 197 5.61 -14.02 8.66
CA LEU A 197 5.13 -14.94 7.62
C LEU A 197 4.66 -16.28 8.22
N ALA A 198 5.44 -16.86 9.15
CA ALA A 198 5.07 -18.10 9.82
C ALA A 198 3.83 -17.97 10.73
N VAL A 199 3.61 -16.82 11.34
CA VAL A 199 2.42 -16.56 12.16
C VAL A 199 1.19 -16.38 11.26
N ASP A 200 1.32 -15.58 10.20
CA ASP A 200 0.21 -15.24 9.30
C ASP A 200 -0.30 -16.46 8.51
N THR A 201 0.59 -17.41 8.20
CA THR A 201 0.26 -18.67 7.53
C THR A 201 -0.22 -19.77 8.49
N GLY A 202 -0.31 -19.48 9.80
CA GLY A 202 -0.69 -20.46 10.82
C GLY A 202 0.38 -21.50 11.15
N LEU A 203 1.59 -21.38 10.58
CA LEU A 203 2.71 -22.29 10.85
C LEU A 203 3.09 -22.29 12.34
N SER A 204 2.93 -21.16 13.02
CA SER A 204 3.23 -21.05 14.46
C SER A 204 2.42 -21.98 15.36
N GLU A 205 1.23 -22.39 14.92
CA GLU A 205 0.37 -23.29 15.70
C GLU A 205 0.69 -24.78 15.48
N VAL A 206 1.37 -25.13 14.39
CA VAL A 206 1.67 -26.52 14.01
C VAL A 206 3.12 -26.91 14.30
N VAL A 207 4.04 -25.94 14.40
CA VAL A 207 5.44 -26.19 14.73
C VAL A 207 5.59 -26.87 16.09
N ARG A 208 6.29 -28.00 16.09
CA ARG A 208 6.54 -28.80 17.30
C ARG A 208 7.84 -28.35 17.93
N TRP A 209 7.73 -27.62 19.04
CA TRP A 209 8.86 -27.12 19.80
C TRP A 209 8.52 -27.04 21.29
N LYS A 210 9.54 -26.82 22.12
CA LYS A 210 9.38 -26.55 23.56
C LYS A 210 9.96 -25.16 23.90
N PRO A 211 9.13 -24.19 24.31
CA PRO A 211 9.62 -22.89 24.76
C PRO A 211 10.33 -23.00 26.11
N ARG A 212 11.28 -22.09 26.36
CA ARG A 212 11.96 -21.97 27.66
C ARG A 212 11.00 -21.44 28.75
N MET A 213 10.15 -20.48 28.39
CA MET A 213 9.16 -19.81 29.22
C MET A 213 7.86 -19.68 28.40
N PRO A 214 6.86 -20.55 28.61
CA PRO A 214 5.59 -20.48 27.88
C PRO A 214 4.88 -19.11 27.96
N GLU A 215 5.03 -18.40 29.07
CA GLU A 215 4.50 -17.07 29.31
C GLU A 215 5.18 -15.96 28.47
N ASN A 216 6.41 -16.20 28.02
CA ASN A 216 7.18 -15.28 27.17
C ASN A 216 7.81 -16.04 26.00
N GLN A 217 7.01 -16.27 24.96
CA GLN A 217 7.42 -17.02 23.77
C GLN A 217 8.53 -16.31 22.99
N VAL A 218 8.45 -14.98 22.85
CA VAL A 218 9.46 -14.18 22.14
C VAL A 218 10.81 -14.27 22.85
N GLY A 219 10.84 -14.08 24.18
CA GLY A 219 12.04 -14.26 25.01
C GLY A 219 12.56 -15.70 25.06
N SER A 220 11.74 -16.67 24.65
CA SER A 220 12.09 -18.08 24.51
C SER A 220 12.70 -18.44 23.15
N GLY A 221 12.82 -17.47 22.23
CA GLY A 221 13.40 -17.68 20.90
C GLY A 221 12.39 -18.06 19.81
N LEU A 222 11.11 -17.70 19.98
CA LEU A 222 10.05 -17.93 18.97
C LEU A 222 10.51 -17.58 17.56
N ASN A 223 11.09 -16.39 17.39
CA ASN A 223 11.47 -15.89 16.07
C ASN A 223 12.50 -16.78 15.37
N THR A 224 13.46 -17.33 16.13
CA THR A 224 14.47 -18.26 15.60
C THR A 224 13.86 -19.59 15.21
N VAL A 225 12.92 -20.09 16.02
CA VAL A 225 12.22 -21.36 15.74
C VAL A 225 11.35 -21.24 14.50
N MET A 226 10.58 -20.16 14.36
CA MET A 226 9.72 -19.93 13.20
C MET A 226 10.51 -19.72 11.92
N CYS A 227 11.57 -18.90 11.97
CA CYS A 227 12.49 -18.73 10.86
C CYS A 227 13.13 -20.06 10.42
N GLY A 228 13.57 -20.88 11.39
CA GLY A 228 14.08 -22.23 11.10
C GLY A 228 13.05 -23.15 10.45
N ALA A 229 11.79 -23.09 10.89
CA ALA A 229 10.70 -23.87 10.29
C ALA A 229 10.45 -23.46 8.83
N VAL A 230 10.39 -22.16 8.53
CA VAL A 230 10.24 -21.64 7.17
C VAL A 230 11.38 -22.12 6.27
N TYR A 231 12.64 -21.94 6.69
CA TYR A 231 13.78 -22.44 5.90
C TYR A 231 13.74 -23.96 5.71
N SER A 232 13.32 -24.71 6.73
CA SER A 232 13.27 -26.16 6.61
C SER A 232 12.22 -26.66 5.63
N LEU A 233 11.11 -25.94 5.48
CA LEU A 233 10.09 -26.24 4.47
C LEU A 233 10.63 -26.03 3.06
N VAL A 234 11.30 -24.90 2.81
CA VAL A 234 11.98 -24.63 1.53
C VAL A 234 13.03 -25.71 1.23
N GLY A 235 13.87 -26.05 2.22
CA GLY A 235 14.88 -27.09 2.08
C GLY A 235 14.30 -28.49 1.83
N ALA A 236 13.16 -28.82 2.43
CA ALA A 236 12.46 -30.08 2.20
C ALA A 236 11.91 -30.17 0.78
N VAL A 237 11.28 -29.10 0.29
CA VAL A 237 10.78 -29.02 -1.08
C VAL A 237 11.91 -29.13 -2.09
N ALA A 238 13.04 -28.47 -1.84
CA ALA A 238 14.19 -28.52 -2.74
C ALA A 238 14.76 -29.94 -2.91
N LEU A 239 14.81 -30.72 -1.82
CA LEU A 239 15.30 -32.10 -1.87
C LEU A 239 14.30 -33.06 -2.52
N GLN A 240 13.00 -32.83 -2.33
CA GLN A 240 11.96 -33.73 -2.83
C GLN A 240 11.58 -33.45 -4.29
N ASN A 241 11.42 -32.17 -4.64
CA ASN A 241 10.87 -31.71 -5.91
C ASN A 241 11.91 -30.98 -6.79
N GLY A 242 13.15 -30.86 -6.31
CA GLY A 242 14.25 -30.22 -7.02
C GLY A 242 14.35 -28.71 -6.79
N GLY A 243 15.49 -28.14 -7.19
CA GLY A 243 15.80 -26.71 -6.99
C GLY A 243 14.79 -25.77 -7.67
N LYS A 244 14.37 -26.08 -8.91
CA LYS A 244 13.43 -25.23 -9.67
C LYS A 244 12.07 -25.06 -8.97
N ALA A 245 11.55 -26.15 -8.38
CA ALA A 245 10.30 -26.10 -7.62
C ALA A 245 10.45 -25.29 -6.32
N ALA A 246 11.59 -25.40 -5.63
CA ALA A 246 11.87 -24.63 -4.44
C ALA A 246 12.06 -23.13 -4.73
N SER A 247 12.76 -22.78 -5.81
CA SER A 247 12.94 -21.39 -6.26
C SER A 247 11.61 -20.72 -6.57
N ARG A 248 10.72 -21.42 -7.28
CA ARG A 248 9.36 -20.93 -7.58
C ARG A 248 8.57 -20.65 -6.30
N ILE A 249 8.53 -21.62 -5.40
CA ILE A 249 7.78 -21.50 -4.14
C ILE A 249 8.39 -20.42 -3.24
N GLU A 250 9.70 -20.25 -3.25
CA GLU A 250 10.35 -19.17 -2.50
C GLU A 250 10.01 -17.80 -3.09
N ALA A 251 10.07 -17.64 -4.42
CA ALA A 251 9.69 -16.40 -5.08
C ALA A 251 8.25 -16.00 -4.69
N GLU A 252 7.31 -16.94 -4.81
CA GLU A 252 5.90 -16.74 -4.44
C GLU A 252 5.74 -16.37 -2.95
N THR A 253 6.42 -17.07 -2.03
CA THR A 253 6.31 -16.81 -0.58
C THR A 253 7.04 -15.54 -0.10
N SER A 254 8.19 -15.21 -0.68
CA SER A 254 8.94 -13.98 -0.43
C SER A 254 8.16 -12.75 -0.95
N GLN A 255 7.47 -12.91 -2.08
CA GLN A 255 6.60 -11.90 -2.67
C GLN A 255 5.39 -11.62 -1.78
N MET A 256 4.75 -12.64 -1.19
CA MET A 256 3.67 -12.46 -0.20
C MET A 256 4.13 -11.63 1.02
N ALA A 257 5.35 -11.86 1.51
CA ALA A 257 5.90 -11.12 2.65
C ALA A 257 6.22 -9.65 2.33
N ARG A 258 6.65 -9.35 1.10
CA ARG A 258 6.84 -7.96 0.62
C ARG A 258 5.50 -7.25 0.36
N PHE A 259 4.53 -7.96 -0.22
CA PHE A 259 3.22 -7.44 -0.60
C PHE A 259 2.43 -6.91 0.61
N GLN A 260 2.40 -7.65 1.72
CA GLN A 260 1.62 -7.24 2.89
C GLN A 260 2.11 -5.93 3.55
N ILE A 261 3.38 -5.54 3.39
CA ILE A 261 3.98 -4.37 4.04
C ILE A 261 3.69 -3.07 3.28
N ASN A 262 3.56 -3.14 1.95
CA ASN A 262 3.36 -1.96 1.09
C ASN A 262 1.89 -1.65 0.80
N LEU A 263 0.96 -2.47 1.29
CA LEU A 263 -0.47 -2.24 1.10
C LEU A 263 -0.98 -0.99 1.85
N PRO A 264 -1.87 -0.18 1.24
CA PRO A 264 -2.47 0.94 1.95
C PRO A 264 -3.34 0.49 3.12
N LEU A 265 -3.45 1.34 4.13
CA LEU A 265 -4.07 1.04 5.43
C LEU A 265 -5.51 0.52 5.29
N VAL A 266 -6.26 1.03 4.31
CA VAL A 266 -7.65 0.62 4.02
C VAL A 266 -7.80 -0.89 3.78
N HIS A 267 -6.75 -1.52 3.27
CA HIS A 267 -6.74 -2.96 2.96
C HIS A 267 -6.14 -3.81 4.06
N GLN A 268 -5.24 -3.25 4.88
CA GLN A 268 -4.64 -3.96 6.00
C GLN A 268 -5.59 -4.05 7.21
N VAL A 269 -6.40 -3.00 7.44
CA VAL A 269 -7.20 -2.85 8.65
C VAL A 269 -8.69 -3.13 8.37
N PRO A 270 -9.43 -3.80 9.28
CA PRO A 270 -10.88 -3.95 9.16
C PRO A 270 -11.59 -2.59 9.03
N ILE A 271 -12.60 -2.50 8.16
CA ILE A 271 -13.25 -1.22 7.81
C ILE A 271 -13.84 -0.50 9.04
N GLN A 272 -14.29 -1.26 10.05
CA GLN A 272 -14.82 -0.71 11.29
C GLN A 272 -13.82 0.20 11.99
N TYR A 273 -12.55 -0.21 12.10
CA TYR A 273 -11.51 0.60 12.76
C TYR A 273 -11.12 1.82 11.93
N VAL A 274 -11.11 1.69 10.60
CA VAL A 274 -10.86 2.80 9.70
C VAL A 274 -11.93 3.88 9.87
N LEU A 275 -13.20 3.50 10.01
CA LEU A 275 -14.30 4.47 10.17
C LEU A 275 -14.38 5.15 11.55
N ILE A 276 -13.65 4.66 12.57
CA ILE A 276 -13.62 5.30 13.90
C ILE A 276 -13.02 6.70 13.81
N ILE A 277 -11.97 6.90 13.02
CA ILE A 277 -11.23 8.17 12.99
C ILE A 277 -12.10 9.32 12.44
N PRO A 278 -12.79 9.20 11.29
CA PRO A 278 -13.70 10.25 10.83
C PRO A 278 -14.81 10.58 11.84
N VAL A 279 -15.35 9.58 12.54
CA VAL A 279 -16.33 9.80 13.62
C VAL A 279 -15.74 10.62 14.76
N LEU A 280 -14.51 10.30 15.19
CA LEU A 280 -13.81 11.08 16.22
C LEU A 280 -13.52 12.51 15.77
N ILE A 281 -13.16 12.71 14.50
CA ILE A 281 -12.96 14.05 13.90
C ILE A 281 -14.27 14.85 13.96
N SER A 282 -15.40 14.25 13.63
CA SER A 282 -16.72 14.92 13.69
C SER A 282 -17.14 15.29 15.13
N VAL A 283 -16.89 14.40 16.10
CA VAL A 283 -17.11 14.70 17.53
C VAL A 283 -16.23 15.85 17.98
N LEU A 284 -14.95 15.83 17.59
CA LEU A 284 -14.00 16.89 17.90
C LEU A 284 -14.41 18.21 17.25
N ALA A 285 -14.90 18.20 16.00
CA ALA A 285 -15.43 19.38 15.31
C ALA A 285 -16.58 20.01 16.07
N THR A 286 -17.53 19.19 16.53
CA THR A 286 -18.66 19.65 17.34
C THR A 286 -18.18 20.28 18.65
N LEU A 287 -17.26 19.62 19.36
CA LEU A 287 -16.69 20.12 20.60
C LEU A 287 -15.95 21.46 20.37
N THR A 288 -15.11 21.55 19.35
CA THR A 288 -14.38 22.78 19.02
C THR A 288 -15.32 23.92 18.67
N LEU A 289 -16.36 23.67 17.85
CA LEU A 289 -17.38 24.67 17.54
C LEU A 289 -18.16 25.14 18.77
N THR A 290 -18.42 24.26 19.74
CA THR A 290 -19.08 24.66 21.00
C THR A 290 -18.18 25.46 21.94
N ILE A 291 -16.89 25.12 22.03
CA ILE A 291 -15.95 25.78 22.94
C ILE A 291 -15.50 27.14 22.39
N HIS A 292 -15.25 27.22 21.09
CA HIS A 292 -14.74 28.42 20.42
C HIS A 292 -15.86 29.25 19.75
N GLY A 293 -17.10 28.75 19.79
CA GLY A 293 -18.27 29.45 19.26
C GLY A 293 -18.61 30.67 20.10
N ASP A 294 -18.51 31.85 19.50
CA ASP A 294 -19.00 33.08 20.11
C ASP A 294 -20.54 33.05 20.19
N VAL A 295 -21.09 33.66 21.24
CA VAL A 295 -22.54 33.74 21.52
C VAL A 295 -23.31 34.40 20.36
N ASN A 296 -22.61 35.20 19.55
CA ASN A 296 -23.14 35.84 18.35
C ASN A 296 -23.60 34.85 17.27
N ILE A 297 -23.01 33.65 17.15
CA ILE A 297 -23.41 32.66 16.13
C ILE A 297 -24.79 32.04 16.44
N PRO A 298 -25.05 31.51 17.66
CA PRO A 298 -26.39 31.07 18.04
C PRO A 298 -27.43 32.19 17.98
N LEU A 299 -27.05 33.42 18.34
CA LEU A 299 -27.94 34.59 18.25
C LEU A 299 -28.31 34.92 16.79
N LEU A 300 -27.36 34.78 15.86
CA LEU A 300 -27.64 34.97 14.43
C LEU A 300 -28.64 33.92 13.92
N TYR A 301 -28.47 32.66 14.34
CA TYR A 301 -29.41 31.59 14.00
C TYR A 301 -30.80 31.85 14.60
N SER A 302 -30.88 32.29 15.85
CA SER A 302 -32.17 32.57 16.51
C SER A 302 -32.93 33.74 15.86
N GLN A 303 -32.22 34.78 15.39
CA GLN A 303 -32.82 35.87 14.61
C GLN A 303 -33.42 35.39 13.28
N CYS A 304 -32.72 34.50 12.58
CA CYS A 304 -33.23 33.87 11.36
C CYS A 304 -34.44 32.96 11.65
N HIS A 305 -34.42 32.21 12.75
CA HIS A 305 -35.55 31.40 13.20
C HIS A 305 -36.78 32.24 13.60
N ALA A 306 -36.54 33.41 14.22
CA ALA A 306 -37.57 34.39 14.55
C ALA A 306 -38.07 35.20 13.34
N ARG A 307 -37.53 34.94 12.13
CA ARG A 307 -37.88 35.63 10.87
C ARG A 307 -37.62 37.14 10.89
N SER A 308 -36.74 37.62 11.76
CA SER A 308 -36.41 39.04 11.88
C SER A 308 -35.37 39.51 10.85
N ARG A 309 -34.76 38.57 10.12
CA ARG A 309 -33.68 38.81 9.16
C ARG A 309 -33.98 38.06 7.86
N LEU A 310 -33.78 38.72 6.71
CA LEU A 310 -34.08 38.19 5.37
C LEU A 310 -35.47 37.50 5.32
N PRO A 311 -36.56 38.27 5.47
CA PRO A 311 -37.92 37.73 5.61
C PRO A 311 -38.33 36.85 4.42
N GLU A 312 -37.85 37.17 3.22
CA GLU A 312 -38.16 36.42 2.00
C GLU A 312 -37.68 34.95 2.06
N ILE A 313 -36.55 34.66 2.71
CA ILE A 313 -35.93 33.32 2.78
C ILE A 313 -36.38 32.58 4.03
N SER A 314 -36.52 33.28 5.15
CA SER A 314 -36.82 32.68 6.46
C SER A 314 -38.23 32.09 6.58
N HIS A 315 -39.15 32.39 5.65
CA HIS A 315 -40.50 31.82 5.62
C HIS A 315 -40.58 30.43 4.99
N ILE A 316 -39.52 29.97 4.31
CA ILE A 316 -39.51 28.63 3.71
C ILE A 316 -39.52 27.58 4.84
N PRO A 317 -40.49 26.64 4.85
CA PRO A 317 -40.59 25.65 5.92
C PRO A 317 -39.34 24.77 5.95
N VAL A 318 -38.86 24.46 7.15
CA VAL A 318 -37.69 23.59 7.45
C VAL A 318 -36.33 24.16 7.01
N LEU A 319 -36.21 24.69 5.80
CA LEU A 319 -34.95 25.16 5.21
C LEU A 319 -34.70 26.67 5.38
N GLY A 320 -35.73 27.46 5.70
CA GLY A 320 -35.62 28.92 5.74
C GLY A 320 -34.65 29.46 6.79
N ALA A 321 -34.69 28.92 8.01
CA ALA A 321 -33.79 29.35 9.08
C ALA A 321 -32.30 28.97 8.81
N PRO A 322 -31.97 27.72 8.43
CA PRO A 322 -30.61 27.36 8.00
C PRO A 322 -30.11 28.19 6.81
N ALA A 323 -30.94 28.39 5.77
CA ALA A 323 -30.55 29.18 4.61
C ALA A 323 -30.31 30.66 4.96
N CYS A 324 -31.19 31.26 5.76
CA CYS A 324 -31.00 32.63 6.26
C CYS A 324 -29.70 32.78 7.08
N PHE A 325 -29.40 31.78 7.91
CA PHE A 325 -28.19 31.75 8.73
C PHE A 325 -26.93 31.67 7.86
N LEU A 326 -26.90 30.77 6.87
CA LEU A 326 -25.79 30.63 5.93
C LEU A 326 -25.57 31.93 5.14
N VAL A 327 -26.63 32.46 4.51
CA VAL A 327 -26.55 33.71 3.74
C VAL A 327 -26.02 34.84 4.62
N SER A 328 -26.56 35.00 5.83
CA SER A 328 -26.09 36.04 6.75
C SER A 328 -24.63 35.85 7.17
N THR A 329 -24.19 34.61 7.39
CA THR A 329 -22.80 34.30 7.76
C THR A 329 -21.84 34.66 6.63
N PHE A 330 -22.15 34.31 5.38
CA PHE A 330 -21.33 34.68 4.22
C PHE A 330 -21.36 36.18 3.92
N MET A 331 -22.48 36.88 4.14
CA MET A 331 -22.53 38.35 4.06
C MET A 331 -21.58 38.99 5.06
N PHE A 332 -21.51 38.49 6.30
CA PHE A 332 -20.58 39.01 7.30
C PHE A 332 -19.12 38.64 7.00
N ALA A 333 -18.88 37.45 6.45
CA ALA A 333 -17.54 37.00 6.05
C ALA A 333 -16.97 37.80 4.87
N THR A 334 -17.82 38.29 3.97
CA THR A 334 -17.40 39.11 2.80
C THR A 334 -17.41 40.62 3.07
N ALA A 335 -17.75 41.04 4.29
CA ALA A 335 -17.88 42.45 4.64
C ALA A 335 -16.53 43.21 4.71
N SER A 336 -15.42 42.51 5.00
CA SER A 336 -14.08 43.09 5.10
C SER A 336 -13.14 42.55 4.02
N MET A 337 -12.09 43.31 3.68
CA MET A 337 -11.09 42.82 2.71
C MET A 337 -10.33 41.61 3.24
N HIS A 338 -10.06 41.59 4.55
CA HIS A 338 -9.46 40.46 5.22
C HIS A 338 -10.32 39.19 5.15
N GLY A 339 -11.64 39.35 5.31
CA GLY A 339 -12.59 38.24 5.21
C GLY A 339 -12.69 37.68 3.80
N ILE A 340 -12.69 38.54 2.77
CA ILE A 340 -12.63 38.11 1.36
C ILE A 340 -11.36 37.30 1.08
N ALA A 341 -10.21 37.74 1.61
CA ALA A 341 -8.94 37.05 1.41
C ALA A 341 -8.87 35.66 2.07
N GLN A 342 -9.47 35.51 3.25
CA GLN A 342 -9.56 34.20 3.91
C GLN A 342 -10.58 33.29 3.23
N LEU A 343 -11.74 33.84 2.86
CA LEU A 343 -12.79 33.08 2.21
C LEU A 343 -12.38 32.63 0.81
N SER A 344 -11.58 33.42 0.07
CA SER A 344 -11.08 33.01 -1.24
C SER A 344 -10.18 31.76 -1.17
N VAL A 345 -9.37 31.61 -0.11
CA VAL A 345 -8.55 30.40 0.11
C VAL A 345 -9.42 29.18 0.39
N VAL A 346 -10.46 29.34 1.23
CA VAL A 346 -11.43 28.27 1.51
C VAL A 346 -12.16 27.86 0.23
N LEU A 347 -12.66 28.83 -0.55
CA LEU A 347 -13.36 28.58 -1.81
C LEU A 347 -12.44 27.92 -2.85
N ALA A 348 -11.18 28.34 -2.95
CA ALA A 348 -10.23 27.72 -3.86
C ALA A 348 -9.93 26.26 -3.49
N PHE A 349 -9.81 25.94 -2.19
CA PHE A 349 -9.71 24.55 -1.74
C PHE A 349 -10.97 23.75 -2.07
N LEU A 350 -12.17 24.28 -1.81
CA LEU A 350 -13.42 23.62 -2.17
C LEU A 350 -13.56 23.41 -3.68
N GLY A 351 -13.07 24.35 -4.50
CA GLY A 351 -13.02 24.21 -5.95
C GLY A 351 -12.08 23.10 -6.42
N ALA A 352 -10.92 22.96 -5.78
CA ALA A 352 -10.01 21.83 -6.01
C ALA A 352 -10.65 20.50 -5.58
N LEU A 353 -11.28 20.45 -4.41
CA LEU A 353 -11.96 19.27 -3.88
C LEU A 353 -13.14 18.85 -4.76
N LEU A 354 -13.92 19.82 -5.25
CA LEU A 354 -15.00 19.58 -6.19
C LEU A 354 -14.48 19.01 -7.52
N THR A 355 -13.38 19.56 -8.05
CA THR A 355 -12.72 19.02 -9.24
C THR A 355 -12.32 17.57 -9.03
N VAL A 356 -11.64 17.27 -7.91
CA VAL A 356 -11.25 15.91 -7.53
C VAL A 356 -12.45 14.98 -7.43
N CYS A 357 -13.52 15.37 -6.73
CA CYS A 357 -14.73 14.55 -6.63
C CYS A 357 -15.39 14.31 -7.99
N ARG A 358 -15.34 15.28 -8.91
CA ARG A 358 -15.88 15.11 -10.27
C ARG A 358 -15.01 14.21 -11.14
N VAL A 359 -13.68 14.27 -11.00
CA VAL A 359 -12.76 13.32 -11.62
C VAL A 359 -13.07 11.91 -11.14
N GLU A 360 -13.16 11.70 -9.82
CA GLU A 360 -13.48 10.37 -9.26
C GLU A 360 -14.87 9.89 -9.69
N ALA A 361 -15.89 10.76 -9.72
CA ALA A 361 -17.23 10.41 -10.18
C ALA A 361 -17.28 9.98 -11.66
N ALA A 362 -16.36 10.48 -12.48
CA ALA A 362 -16.27 10.19 -13.91
C ALA A 362 -15.53 8.88 -14.23
N ARG A 363 -14.80 8.30 -13.26
CA ARG A 363 -14.07 7.04 -13.44
C ARG A 363 -14.99 5.82 -13.52
N ALA A 364 -14.62 4.86 -14.36
CA ALA A 364 -15.42 3.65 -14.58
C ALA A 364 -15.59 2.81 -13.29
N CYS A 365 -14.55 2.69 -12.46
CA CYS A 365 -14.54 1.93 -11.21
C CYS A 365 -15.55 2.44 -10.16
N ASN A 366 -15.96 3.70 -10.24
CA ASN A 366 -16.89 4.34 -9.30
C ASN A 366 -18.35 4.31 -9.77
N ARG A 367 -18.63 3.72 -10.93
CA ARG A 367 -19.98 3.70 -11.51
C ARG A 367 -21.02 2.94 -10.66
N LEU A 368 -20.57 1.90 -9.94
CA LEU A 368 -21.46 1.07 -9.12
C LEU A 368 -21.90 1.76 -7.82
N SER A 369 -21.14 2.74 -7.34
CA SER A 369 -21.43 3.46 -6.11
C SER A 369 -22.19 4.75 -6.39
N TRP A 370 -23.51 4.71 -6.19
CA TRP A 370 -24.40 5.86 -6.43
C TRP A 370 -23.90 7.17 -5.79
N ASN A 371 -23.44 7.09 -4.53
CA ASN A 371 -23.00 8.25 -3.77
C ASN A 371 -21.74 8.92 -4.34
N ILE A 372 -20.88 8.16 -5.02
CA ILE A 372 -19.64 8.68 -5.63
C ILE A 372 -19.93 9.12 -7.06
N HIS A 373 -20.67 8.33 -7.82
CA HIS A 373 -21.00 8.65 -9.21
C HIS A 373 -21.89 9.90 -9.36
N PHE A 374 -22.81 10.12 -8.42
CA PHE A 374 -23.70 11.30 -8.40
C PHE A 374 -23.46 12.17 -7.16
N PRO A 375 -22.37 12.95 -7.13
CA PRO A 375 -21.96 13.69 -5.93
C PRO A 375 -22.87 14.89 -5.64
N THR A 376 -23.73 15.31 -6.57
CA THR A 376 -24.56 16.52 -6.49
C THR A 376 -25.41 16.60 -5.22
N LEU A 377 -26.07 15.50 -4.83
CA LEU A 377 -26.91 15.48 -3.63
C LEU A 377 -26.05 15.66 -2.38
N SER A 378 -24.95 14.92 -2.29
CA SER A 378 -24.02 14.99 -1.15
C SER A 378 -23.44 16.40 -0.99
N TRP A 379 -23.08 17.07 -2.10
CA TRP A 379 -22.61 18.46 -2.08
C TRP A 379 -23.72 19.48 -1.75
N LEU A 380 -24.97 19.20 -2.10
CA LEU A 380 -26.10 20.04 -1.72
C LEU A 380 -26.40 19.95 -0.22
N VAL A 381 -26.32 18.75 0.35
CA VAL A 381 -26.42 18.53 1.80
C VAL A 381 -25.22 19.19 2.52
N PHE A 382 -24.01 19.07 1.97
CA PHE A 382 -22.80 19.74 2.47
C PHE A 382 -23.00 21.26 2.62
N ASN A 383 -23.58 21.91 1.60
CA ASN A 383 -23.85 23.35 1.64
C ASN A 383 -24.90 23.75 2.68
N LEU A 384 -25.90 22.89 2.96
CA LEU A 384 -27.04 23.23 3.82
C LEU A 384 -26.84 22.88 5.29
N VAL A 385 -26.18 21.75 5.57
CA VAL A 385 -26.03 21.19 6.94
C VAL A 385 -24.71 21.59 7.58
N GLY A 386 -23.70 21.95 6.79
CA GLY A 386 -22.34 22.23 7.24
C GLY A 386 -21.36 21.17 6.73
N GLY A 387 -20.13 21.60 6.43
CA GLY A 387 -19.25 20.82 5.60
C GLY A 387 -18.62 19.63 6.33
N THR A 388 -18.25 19.80 7.59
CA THR A 388 -17.61 18.77 8.42
C THR A 388 -18.43 17.50 8.57
N PHE A 389 -19.70 17.59 8.98
CA PHE A 389 -20.53 16.40 9.19
C PHE A 389 -20.73 15.55 7.93
N VAL A 390 -20.96 16.21 6.80
CA VAL A 390 -21.18 15.52 5.52
C VAL A 390 -19.89 14.90 5.02
N TRP A 391 -18.76 15.58 5.20
CA TRP A 391 -17.47 15.04 4.79
C TRP A 391 -17.04 13.85 5.65
N ASP A 392 -17.13 14.01 6.97
CA ASP A 392 -16.63 13.05 7.96
C ASP A 392 -17.49 11.78 8.02
N LEU A 393 -18.82 11.93 7.95
CA LEU A 393 -19.75 10.82 8.22
C LEU A 393 -20.37 10.22 6.95
N TRP A 394 -20.33 10.94 5.82
CA TRP A 394 -20.96 10.48 4.59
C TRP A 394 -19.95 10.26 3.48
N ILE A 395 -19.25 11.31 3.04
CA ILE A 395 -18.51 11.27 1.78
C ILE A 395 -17.23 10.44 1.91
N VAL A 396 -16.36 10.74 2.88
CA VAL A 396 -15.12 9.96 3.06
C VAL A 396 -15.40 8.49 3.42
N PRO A 397 -16.33 8.16 4.32
CA PRO A 397 -16.73 6.77 4.56
C PRO A 397 -17.22 6.04 3.31
N ALA A 398 -17.95 6.70 2.41
CA ALA A 398 -18.40 6.09 1.16
C ALA A 398 -17.23 5.73 0.24
N PHE A 399 -16.23 6.61 0.11
CA PHE A 399 -15.00 6.33 -0.64
C PHE A 399 -14.19 5.19 -0.03
N LEU A 400 -13.97 5.19 1.28
CA LEU A 400 -13.18 4.16 1.97
C LEU A 400 -13.84 2.78 1.89
N LYS A 401 -15.16 2.72 2.02
CA LYS A 401 -15.92 1.48 1.84
C LYS A 401 -15.84 0.99 0.40
N HIS A 402 -16.06 1.87 -0.57
CA HIS A 402 -16.01 1.52 -1.99
C HIS A 402 -14.64 1.01 -2.41
N ALA A 403 -13.56 1.68 -1.98
CA ALA A 403 -12.19 1.23 -2.25
C ALA A 403 -11.94 -0.20 -1.75
N LYS A 404 -12.48 -0.56 -0.57
CA LYS A 404 -12.38 -1.91 -0.03
C LYS A 404 -13.24 -2.92 -0.80
N ASP A 405 -14.47 -2.55 -1.15
CA ASP A 405 -15.41 -3.41 -1.89
C ASP A 405 -14.88 -3.74 -3.30
N VAL A 406 -14.32 -2.76 -4.02
CA VAL A 406 -13.69 -2.95 -5.35
C VAL A 406 -12.59 -3.99 -5.29
N ARG A 407 -11.73 -3.95 -4.26
CA ARG A 407 -10.65 -4.92 -4.12
C ARG A 407 -11.17 -6.33 -3.82
N VAL A 408 -12.15 -6.46 -2.93
CA VAL A 408 -12.76 -7.76 -2.63
C VAL A 408 -13.43 -8.35 -3.87
N GLN A 409 -14.04 -7.50 -4.72
CA GLN A 409 -14.61 -7.94 -6.00
C GLN A 409 -13.54 -8.40 -6.98
N ARG A 410 -12.41 -7.69 -7.08
CA ARG A 410 -11.27 -8.10 -7.91
C ARG A 410 -10.75 -9.47 -7.50
N ILE A 411 -10.40 -9.65 -6.23
CA ILE A 411 -9.93 -10.94 -5.69
C ILE A 411 -10.92 -12.09 -5.98
N LYS A 412 -12.24 -11.81 -5.92
CA LYS A 412 -13.28 -12.80 -6.26
C LYS A 412 -13.33 -13.12 -7.76
N ARG A 413 -13.14 -12.11 -8.63
CA ARG A 413 -13.12 -12.27 -10.09
C ARG A 413 -11.89 -13.07 -10.51
N ASP A 414 -10.72 -12.70 -10.00
CA ASP A 414 -9.46 -13.39 -10.30
C ASP A 414 -9.56 -14.88 -9.90
N ALA A 415 -10.17 -15.18 -8.74
CA ALA A 415 -10.43 -16.54 -8.27
C ALA A 415 -11.45 -17.33 -9.11
N LEU A 416 -12.32 -16.66 -9.87
CA LEU A 416 -13.28 -17.27 -10.79
C LEU A 416 -12.68 -17.49 -12.19
N GLU A 417 -11.83 -16.57 -12.65
CA GLU A 417 -11.20 -16.60 -13.97
C GLU A 417 -10.02 -17.58 -14.05
N THR A 418 -9.38 -17.94 -12.93
CA THR A 418 -8.33 -18.99 -12.89
C THR A 418 -8.82 -20.42 -13.25
N GLN A 419 -10.08 -20.60 -13.64
CA GLN A 419 -10.60 -21.86 -14.21
C GLN A 419 -10.48 -21.94 -15.74
N GLN A 420 -10.02 -20.87 -16.43
CA GLN A 420 -9.69 -20.88 -17.86
C GLN A 420 -8.20 -20.56 -18.08
N PRO A 421 -7.48 -21.32 -18.93
CA PRO A 421 -6.05 -21.11 -19.14
C PRO A 421 -5.83 -20.10 -20.27
N SER A 422 -5.86 -18.80 -19.98
CA SER A 422 -5.22 -17.75 -20.78
C SER A 422 -5.55 -16.36 -20.21
N GLY A 423 -4.56 -15.68 -19.64
CA GLY A 423 -4.59 -14.23 -19.38
C GLY A 423 -3.15 -13.75 -19.39
N ASN A 424 -2.80 -12.83 -20.28
CA ASN A 424 -1.44 -12.31 -20.41
C ASN A 424 -1.22 -11.21 -19.36
N LEU A 425 0.02 -11.07 -18.84
CA LEU A 425 0.41 -10.01 -17.89
C LEU A 425 0.08 -8.58 -18.39
N PHE A 426 0.01 -8.38 -19.71
CA PHE A 426 -0.37 -7.11 -20.33
C PHE A 426 -1.87 -6.79 -20.20
N ASP A 427 -2.73 -7.80 -20.01
CA ASP A 427 -4.18 -7.61 -19.89
C ASP A 427 -4.54 -6.99 -18.52
N ASP A 428 -3.80 -7.30 -17.46
CA ASP A 428 -4.10 -6.84 -16.10
C ASP A 428 -3.78 -5.35 -15.88
N GLU A 429 -2.62 -4.86 -16.36
CA GLU A 429 -2.29 -3.42 -16.28
C GLU A 429 -3.29 -2.59 -17.11
N GLU A 430 -3.56 -3.03 -18.35
CA GLU A 430 -4.55 -2.38 -19.21
C GLU A 430 -5.94 -2.41 -18.55
N GLN A 431 -6.30 -3.49 -17.87
CA GLN A 431 -7.56 -3.63 -17.15
C GLN A 431 -7.64 -2.72 -15.92
N VAL A 432 -6.57 -2.55 -15.12
CA VAL A 432 -6.55 -1.58 -14.02
C VAL A 432 -6.64 -0.15 -14.54
N MET A 433 -5.92 0.18 -15.61
CA MET A 433 -5.98 1.49 -16.25
C MET A 433 -7.37 1.75 -16.86
N LEU A 434 -7.98 0.75 -17.50
CA LEU A 434 -9.34 0.80 -18.04
C LEU A 434 -10.39 0.98 -16.93
N GLU A 435 -10.29 0.23 -15.83
CA GLU A 435 -11.17 0.38 -14.66
C GLU A 435 -11.06 1.79 -14.06
N ARG A 436 -9.87 2.41 -14.05
CA ARG A 436 -9.68 3.79 -13.55
C ARG A 436 -9.81 4.88 -14.62
N SER A 437 -10.01 4.52 -15.88
CA SER A 437 -10.18 5.45 -16.98
C SER A 437 -11.53 6.18 -16.92
N PHE A 438 -11.61 7.33 -17.59
CA PHE A 438 -12.89 7.95 -17.92
C PHE A 438 -13.59 7.15 -18.99
N ASN A 439 -14.91 6.97 -18.87
CA ASN A 439 -15.71 6.30 -19.89
C ASN A 439 -15.71 7.04 -21.24
N THR A 440 -15.50 8.37 -21.23
CA THR A 440 -15.52 9.21 -22.43
C THR A 440 -14.52 10.35 -22.34
N LYS A 441 -13.77 10.62 -23.41
CA LYS A 441 -12.86 11.79 -23.53
C LYS A 441 -13.54 13.14 -23.27
N ALA A 442 -14.86 13.23 -23.50
CA ALA A 442 -15.67 14.43 -23.21
C ALA A 442 -15.55 14.92 -21.75
N GLU A 443 -15.23 14.04 -20.79
CA GLU A 443 -15.05 14.38 -19.38
C GLU A 443 -13.92 15.38 -19.15
N VAL A 444 -12.86 15.33 -19.96
CA VAL A 444 -11.70 16.24 -19.86
C VAL A 444 -12.13 17.69 -20.03
N TYR A 445 -13.14 17.97 -20.85
CA TYR A 445 -13.67 19.31 -21.07
C TYR A 445 -14.84 19.63 -20.13
N ALA A 446 -15.73 18.66 -19.90
CA ALA A 446 -16.93 18.87 -19.11
C ALA A 446 -16.62 19.21 -17.64
N ILE A 447 -15.63 18.55 -17.04
CA ILE A 447 -15.24 18.78 -15.64
C ILE A 447 -14.76 20.22 -15.39
N PRO A 448 -13.69 20.71 -16.04
CA PRO A 448 -13.16 22.05 -15.76
C PRO A 448 -14.14 23.15 -16.16
N ILE A 449 -14.91 23.00 -17.25
CA ILE A 449 -15.93 23.99 -17.63
C ILE A 449 -17.06 24.04 -16.59
N ALA A 450 -17.50 22.89 -16.08
CA ALA A 450 -18.51 22.84 -15.04
C ALA A 450 -18.04 23.47 -13.73
N VAL A 451 -16.78 23.25 -13.33
CA VAL A 451 -16.20 23.90 -12.15
C VAL A 451 -16.02 25.40 -12.38
N ALA A 452 -15.58 25.83 -13.57
CA ALA A 452 -15.42 27.23 -13.93
C ALA A 452 -16.75 28.00 -13.82
N ILE A 453 -17.76 27.56 -14.57
CA ILE A 453 -19.04 28.27 -14.69
C ILE A 453 -19.93 27.98 -13.49
N GLY A 454 -19.97 26.73 -13.02
CA GLY A 454 -20.89 26.32 -11.97
C GLY A 454 -20.42 26.67 -10.56
N PHE A 455 -19.12 26.85 -10.32
CA PHE A 455 -18.59 27.13 -8.99
C PHE A 455 -17.73 28.40 -8.91
N ILE A 456 -16.70 28.54 -9.75
CA ILE A 456 -15.76 29.67 -9.66
C ILE A 456 -16.44 30.99 -9.98
N VAL A 457 -17.21 31.07 -11.08
CA VAL A 457 -17.93 32.30 -11.46
C VAL A 457 -18.91 32.75 -10.37
N PRO A 458 -19.82 31.90 -9.84
CA PRO A 458 -20.66 32.26 -8.69
C PRO A 458 -19.86 32.65 -7.46
N SER A 459 -18.71 32.02 -7.21
CA SER A 459 -17.86 32.36 -6.06
C SER A 459 -17.27 33.77 -6.19
N VAL A 460 -16.75 34.12 -7.37
CA VAL A 460 -16.24 35.48 -7.64
C VAL A 460 -17.37 36.50 -7.55
N LEU A 461 -18.56 36.18 -8.08
CA LEU A 461 -19.73 37.06 -7.99
C LEU A 461 -20.12 37.32 -6.54
N MET A 462 -20.13 36.27 -5.71
CA MET A 462 -20.41 36.37 -4.28
C MET A 462 -19.40 37.26 -3.54
N LEU A 463 -18.10 37.10 -3.83
CA LEU A 463 -17.04 37.90 -3.22
C LEU A 463 -17.06 39.38 -3.65
N THR A 464 -17.55 39.67 -4.85
CA THR A 464 -17.55 41.03 -5.45
C THR A 464 -18.81 41.82 -5.16
N LEU A 465 -19.99 41.23 -5.35
CA LEU A 465 -21.28 41.92 -5.17
C LEU A 465 -21.71 42.04 -3.71
N LYS A 466 -21.34 41.09 -2.84
CA LYS A 466 -21.60 41.10 -1.38
C LYS A 466 -23.08 41.22 -1.01
N ASP A 467 -23.98 40.94 -1.94
CA ASP A 467 -25.43 40.98 -1.78
C ASP A 467 -25.99 39.59 -1.46
N ALA A 468 -27.19 39.56 -0.87
CA ALA A 468 -27.84 38.29 -0.52
C ALA A 468 -28.12 37.43 -1.76
N ALA A 469 -28.45 38.04 -2.90
CA ALA A 469 -28.79 37.31 -4.12
C ALA A 469 -27.60 36.54 -4.69
N SER A 470 -26.40 37.14 -4.76
CA SER A 470 -25.20 36.42 -5.23
C SER A 470 -24.83 35.24 -4.32
N ILE A 471 -25.01 35.36 -3.00
CA ILE A 471 -24.78 34.27 -2.05
C ILE A 471 -25.80 33.14 -2.24
N ILE A 472 -27.08 33.46 -2.45
CA ILE A 472 -28.11 32.43 -2.72
C ILE A 472 -27.81 31.69 -4.03
N VAL A 473 -27.44 32.43 -5.07
CA VAL A 473 -27.02 31.84 -6.36
C VAL A 473 -25.81 30.93 -6.14
N TRP A 474 -24.84 31.34 -5.32
CA TRP A 474 -23.68 30.53 -4.97
C TRP A 474 -24.03 29.29 -4.15
N LEU A 475 -24.96 29.35 -3.18
CA LEU A 475 -25.37 28.18 -2.39
C LEU A 475 -25.94 27.04 -3.26
N LEU A 476 -26.48 27.36 -4.44
CA LEU A 476 -26.97 26.40 -5.42
C LEU A 476 -25.88 25.88 -6.39
N PHE A 477 -24.59 26.19 -6.15
CA PHE A 477 -23.48 25.71 -6.99
C PHE A 477 -23.51 24.21 -7.31
N PRO A 478 -23.89 23.29 -6.39
CA PRO A 478 -23.88 21.87 -6.73
C PRO A 478 -24.81 21.56 -7.91
N LEU A 479 -25.96 22.25 -7.98
CA LEU A 479 -26.91 22.14 -9.08
C LEU A 479 -26.34 22.77 -10.35
N TRP A 480 -25.75 23.97 -10.27
CA TRP A 480 -25.13 24.63 -11.42
C TRP A 480 -24.03 23.78 -12.04
N VAL A 481 -23.11 23.26 -11.23
CA VAL A 481 -22.01 22.40 -11.69
C VAL A 481 -22.56 21.10 -12.28
N ALA A 482 -23.66 20.54 -11.75
CA ALA A 482 -24.29 19.34 -12.32
C ALA A 482 -24.94 19.61 -13.69
N ILE A 483 -25.72 20.69 -13.79
CA ILE A 483 -26.40 21.09 -15.02
C ILE A 483 -25.38 21.43 -16.11
N VAL A 484 -24.40 22.28 -15.81
CA VAL A 484 -23.36 22.67 -16.78
C VAL A 484 -22.56 21.45 -17.22
N HIS A 485 -22.16 20.58 -16.29
CA HIS A 485 -21.45 19.35 -16.64
C HIS A 485 -22.28 18.50 -17.61
N TRP A 486 -23.56 18.26 -17.32
CA TRP A 486 -24.44 17.46 -18.18
C TRP A 486 -24.58 18.08 -19.58
N VAL A 487 -24.82 19.39 -19.67
CA VAL A 487 -24.94 20.11 -20.95
C VAL A 487 -23.65 20.05 -21.76
N VAL A 488 -22.51 20.35 -21.13
CA VAL A 488 -21.20 20.37 -21.81
C VAL A 488 -20.80 18.97 -22.23
N LYS A 489 -20.99 17.96 -21.38
CA LYS A 489 -20.73 16.55 -21.72
C LYS A 489 -21.59 16.12 -22.91
N PHE A 490 -22.89 16.43 -22.88
CA PHE A 490 -23.79 16.10 -23.99
C PHE A 490 -23.36 16.75 -25.31
N ALA A 491 -22.94 18.02 -25.29
CA ALA A 491 -22.44 18.72 -26.47
C ALA A 491 -21.09 18.14 -26.94
N ALA A 492 -20.16 17.89 -26.02
CA ALA A 492 -18.83 17.37 -26.33
C ALA A 492 -18.88 15.95 -26.90
N VAL A 493 -19.74 15.07 -26.38
CA VAL A 493 -19.93 13.72 -26.93
C VAL A 493 -20.43 13.76 -28.37
N LYS A 494 -21.24 14.76 -28.75
CA LYS A 494 -21.69 14.93 -30.14
C LYS A 494 -20.61 15.50 -31.07
N LEU A 495 -19.67 16.28 -30.53
CA LEU A 495 -18.65 16.99 -31.31
C LEU A 495 -17.37 16.17 -31.51
N ILE A 496 -17.01 15.34 -30.53
CA ILE A 496 -15.79 14.54 -30.56
C ILE A 496 -16.08 13.23 -31.31
N THR A 497 -15.33 12.99 -32.39
CA THR A 497 -15.48 11.80 -33.24
C THR A 497 -14.92 10.52 -32.62
N ASP A 498 -13.89 10.61 -31.79
CA ASP A 498 -13.32 9.48 -31.03
C ASP A 498 -13.52 9.70 -29.52
N ASN A 499 -14.57 9.08 -28.97
CA ASN A 499 -14.96 9.20 -27.56
C ASN A 499 -14.62 7.96 -26.73
N GLY A 500 -13.58 7.21 -27.11
CA GLY A 500 -13.13 6.05 -26.35
C GLY A 500 -12.76 6.35 -24.89
N PRO A 501 -12.51 5.30 -24.08
CA PRO A 501 -12.02 5.47 -22.72
C PRO A 501 -10.69 6.22 -22.69
N LEU A 502 -10.47 7.00 -21.64
CA LEU A 502 -9.25 7.80 -21.49
C LEU A 502 -8.72 7.69 -20.08
N TYR A 503 -7.51 7.15 -19.93
CA TYR A 503 -6.75 7.28 -18.71
C TYR A 503 -6.20 8.70 -18.63
N LEU A 504 -6.58 9.46 -17.60
CA LEU A 504 -6.29 10.90 -17.54
C LEU A 504 -4.79 11.14 -17.41
N GLU A 505 -4.13 10.35 -16.57
CA GLU A 505 -2.77 10.54 -16.11
C GLU A 505 -1.70 10.19 -17.16
N SER A 506 -2.07 9.45 -18.22
CA SER A 506 -1.17 9.19 -19.37
C SER A 506 -1.00 10.40 -20.29
N HIS A 507 -1.93 11.36 -20.25
CA HIS A 507 -1.91 12.52 -21.14
C HIS A 507 -1.71 13.83 -20.37
N PRO A 508 -0.51 14.45 -20.43
CA PRO A 508 -0.19 15.62 -19.64
C PRO A 508 -1.06 16.84 -19.98
N LEU A 509 -1.50 16.96 -21.25
CA LEU A 509 -2.40 18.02 -21.68
C LEU A 509 -3.78 17.89 -21.03
N SER A 510 -4.33 16.67 -20.95
CA SER A 510 -5.62 16.41 -20.32
C SER A 510 -5.56 16.66 -18.81
N VAL A 511 -4.48 16.22 -18.15
CA VAL A 511 -4.20 16.53 -16.74
C VAL A 511 -4.16 18.04 -16.52
N ALA A 512 -3.40 18.77 -17.34
CA ALA A 512 -3.29 20.21 -17.23
C ALA A 512 -4.66 20.88 -17.43
N LEU A 513 -5.46 20.45 -18.41
CA LEU A 513 -6.77 21.03 -18.68
C LEU A 513 -7.73 20.88 -17.48
N VAL A 514 -7.74 19.71 -16.85
CA VAL A 514 -8.62 19.42 -15.70
C VAL A 514 -8.17 20.17 -14.44
N TYR A 515 -6.87 20.18 -14.12
CA TYR A 515 -6.37 20.69 -12.84
C TYR A 515 -5.81 22.12 -12.86
N ALA A 516 -5.51 22.71 -14.02
CA ALA A 516 -4.88 24.04 -14.07
C ALA A 516 -5.76 25.12 -13.45
N LEU A 517 -7.07 25.09 -13.70
CA LEU A 517 -7.99 26.11 -13.21
C LEU A 517 -8.07 26.18 -11.67
N PRO A 518 -8.39 25.08 -10.94
CA PRO A 518 -8.39 25.11 -9.48
C PRO A 518 -6.99 25.35 -8.89
N PHE A 519 -5.94 24.88 -9.55
CA PHE A 519 -4.55 25.12 -9.13
C PHE A 519 -4.19 26.61 -9.15
N VAL A 520 -4.43 27.29 -10.28
CA VAL A 520 -4.18 28.73 -10.43
C VAL A 520 -5.06 29.54 -9.49
N ALA A 521 -6.34 29.18 -9.35
CA ALA A 521 -7.25 29.85 -8.41
C ALA A 521 -6.74 29.77 -6.96
N SER A 522 -6.22 28.61 -6.53
CA SER A 522 -5.61 28.45 -5.21
C SER A 522 -4.34 29.26 -5.04
N LEU A 523 -3.48 29.29 -6.06
CA LEU A 523 -2.23 30.06 -5.99
C LEU A 523 -2.51 31.57 -5.88
N LEU A 524 -3.47 32.07 -6.66
CA LEU A 524 -3.90 33.47 -6.61
C LEU A 524 -4.58 33.80 -5.27
N ALA A 525 -5.44 32.93 -4.75
CA ALA A 525 -6.09 33.13 -3.46
C ALA A 525 -5.08 33.13 -2.30
N HIS A 526 -4.10 32.23 -2.34
CA HIS A 526 -3.04 32.15 -1.32
C HIS A 526 -2.11 33.37 -1.38
N ALA A 527 -1.70 33.78 -2.57
CA ALA A 527 -0.92 35.01 -2.76
C ALA A 527 -1.69 36.25 -2.28
N PHE A 528 -3.00 36.31 -2.55
CA PHE A 528 -3.87 37.39 -2.07
C PHE A 528 -4.00 37.39 -0.54
N LEU A 529 -4.10 36.22 0.09
CA LEU A 529 -4.08 36.10 1.55
C LEU A 529 -2.76 36.60 2.13
N ILE A 530 -1.62 36.15 1.60
CA ILE A 530 -0.28 36.58 2.05
C ILE A 530 -0.13 38.09 1.93
N TRP A 531 -0.55 38.67 0.80
CA TRP A 531 -0.55 40.12 0.60
C TRP A 531 -1.43 40.84 1.65
N ASN A 532 -2.63 40.31 1.89
CA ASN A 532 -3.58 40.90 2.84
C ASN A 532 -3.06 40.87 4.29
N LEU A 533 -2.20 39.91 4.67
CA LEU A 533 -1.58 39.88 6.01
C LEU A 533 -0.74 41.13 6.32
N PHE A 534 -0.27 41.85 5.30
CA PHE A 534 0.47 43.10 5.47
C PHE A 534 -0.44 44.35 5.47
N CYS A 535 -1.73 44.19 5.19
CA CYS A 535 -2.70 45.27 5.23
C CYS A 535 -3.31 45.41 6.62
N LYS A 536 -3.79 46.62 6.96
CA LYS A 536 -4.45 46.88 8.25
C LYS A 536 -5.79 46.15 8.31
N ASP A 537 -6.03 45.41 9.39
CA ASP A 537 -7.28 44.67 9.61
C ASP A 537 -8.46 45.64 9.82
N ASP A 538 -9.46 45.54 8.93
CA ASP A 538 -10.70 46.30 8.92
C ASP A 538 -11.90 45.49 9.46
N SER A 539 -11.64 44.29 10.00
CA SER A 539 -12.68 43.34 10.38
C SER A 539 -13.46 43.76 11.61
N ARG A 540 -14.80 43.79 11.47
CA ARG A 540 -15.72 43.98 12.60
C ARG A 540 -15.82 42.69 13.41
N ARG A 541 -16.26 42.80 14.68
CA ARG A 541 -16.43 41.63 15.57
C ARG A 541 -17.28 40.52 14.95
N MET A 542 -18.41 40.85 14.31
CA MET A 542 -19.24 39.85 13.63
C MET A 542 -18.55 39.16 12.45
N THR A 543 -17.68 39.87 11.72
CA THR A 543 -16.88 39.31 10.63
C THR A 543 -15.85 38.33 11.17
N LEU A 544 -15.12 38.70 12.23
CA LEU A 544 -14.17 37.80 12.89
C LEU A 544 -14.85 36.52 13.40
N THR A 545 -16.02 36.66 14.02
CA THR A 545 -16.80 35.53 14.51
C THR A 545 -17.27 34.61 13.37
N ALA A 546 -17.79 35.16 12.27
CA ALA A 546 -18.18 34.39 11.09
C ALA A 546 -16.99 33.68 10.44
N LEU A 547 -15.85 34.36 10.31
CA LEU A 547 -14.63 33.78 9.75
C LEU A 547 -14.06 32.68 10.64
N ASN A 548 -14.09 32.84 11.97
CA ASN A 548 -13.65 31.79 12.88
C ASN A 548 -14.52 30.54 12.77
N PHE A 549 -15.84 30.69 12.64
CA PHE A 549 -16.75 29.56 12.38
C PHE A 549 -16.38 28.82 11.08
N ILE A 550 -16.20 29.56 9.98
CA ILE A 550 -15.82 28.99 8.67
C ILE A 550 -14.43 28.33 8.74
N LYS A 551 -13.45 28.93 9.42
CA LYS A 551 -12.09 28.38 9.56
C LYS A 551 -12.07 27.06 10.32
N ILE A 552 -12.86 26.96 11.39
CA ILE A 552 -12.96 25.73 12.17
C ILE A 552 -13.54 24.61 11.28
N ASP A 553 -14.66 24.86 10.60
CA ASP A 553 -15.26 23.89 9.67
C ASP A 553 -14.27 23.48 8.57
N PHE A 554 -13.59 24.46 7.95
CA PHE A 554 -12.56 24.23 6.95
C PHE A 554 -11.40 23.35 7.45
N ALA A 555 -10.89 23.60 8.66
CA ALA A 555 -9.75 22.86 9.21
C ALA A 555 -10.09 21.38 9.41
N PHE A 556 -11.31 21.08 9.87
CA PHE A 556 -11.77 19.70 10.03
C PHE A 556 -12.03 19.01 8.69
N ILE A 557 -12.62 19.69 7.71
CA ILE A 557 -12.73 19.14 6.34
C ILE A 557 -11.34 18.81 5.78
N ALA A 558 -10.37 19.71 5.92
CA ALA A 558 -9.01 19.49 5.44
C ALA A 558 -8.33 18.31 6.17
N ALA A 559 -8.54 18.17 7.48
CA ALA A 559 -8.03 17.05 8.27
C ALA A 559 -8.63 15.71 7.81
N THR A 560 -9.92 15.66 7.50
CA THR A 560 -10.59 14.45 7.01
C THR A 560 -10.14 14.10 5.59
N VAL A 561 -9.91 15.09 4.72
CA VAL A 561 -9.32 14.85 3.38
C VAL A 561 -7.89 14.32 3.52
N LEU A 562 -7.08 14.90 4.40
CA LEU A 562 -5.71 14.41 4.66
C LEU A 562 -5.73 12.96 5.17
N TYR A 563 -6.66 12.65 6.09
CA TYR A 563 -6.88 11.30 6.58
C TYR A 563 -7.27 10.34 5.47
N TRP A 564 -8.21 10.75 4.60
CA TRP A 564 -8.63 9.96 3.45
C TRP A 564 -7.44 9.63 2.53
N VAL A 565 -6.65 10.64 2.15
CA VAL A 565 -5.44 10.46 1.34
C VAL A 565 -4.46 9.50 2.02
N PHE A 566 -4.20 9.68 3.31
CA PHE A 566 -3.27 8.83 4.07
C PHE A 566 -3.70 7.36 4.08
N VAL A 567 -4.97 7.09 4.34
CA VAL A 567 -5.49 5.73 4.47
C VAL A 567 -5.55 4.99 3.13
N GLU A 568 -5.87 5.70 2.05
CA GLU A 568 -6.04 5.11 0.74
C GLU A 568 -4.73 4.99 -0.05
N SER A 569 -3.84 5.97 0.08
CA SER A 569 -2.65 6.10 -0.79
C SER A 569 -1.32 6.10 -0.03
N GLY A 570 -1.35 6.04 1.30
CA GLY A 570 -0.17 5.95 2.14
C GLY A 570 0.41 7.31 2.56
N ILE A 571 1.60 7.27 3.16
CA ILE A 571 2.22 8.45 3.79
C ILE A 571 2.75 9.47 2.79
N VAL A 572 3.22 9.03 1.62
CA VAL A 572 3.88 9.92 0.65
C VAL A 572 2.92 11.00 0.12
N PRO A 573 1.72 10.67 -0.42
CA PRO A 573 0.78 11.69 -0.86
C PRO A 573 0.29 12.59 0.28
N ALA A 574 0.12 12.06 1.49
CA ALA A 574 -0.27 12.85 2.67
C ALA A 574 0.79 13.90 3.04
N VAL A 575 2.08 13.55 3.01
CA VAL A 575 3.19 14.49 3.23
C VAL A 575 3.23 15.55 2.15
N VAL A 576 3.05 15.17 0.87
CA VAL A 576 2.96 16.12 -0.25
C VAL A 576 1.84 17.13 -0.01
N MET A 577 0.65 16.68 0.42
CA MET A 577 -0.48 17.56 0.71
C MET A 577 -0.11 18.60 1.78
N VAL A 578 0.50 18.20 2.89
CA VAL A 578 0.87 19.10 3.98
C VAL A 578 1.93 20.10 3.55
N VAL A 579 3.03 19.61 2.95
CA VAL A 579 4.17 20.45 2.56
C VAL A 579 3.74 21.50 1.54
N PHE A 580 3.06 21.09 0.47
CA PHE A 580 2.67 22.02 -0.58
C PHE A 580 1.51 22.93 -0.20
N SER A 581 0.68 22.58 0.80
CA SER A 581 -0.39 23.46 1.29
C SER A 581 0.15 24.75 1.87
N VAL A 582 1.34 24.71 2.49
CA VAL A 582 2.00 25.88 3.07
C VAL A 582 2.49 26.83 1.96
N PHE A 583 3.09 26.28 0.90
CA PHE A 583 3.73 27.08 -0.15
C PHE A 583 2.78 27.54 -1.25
N LEU A 584 1.93 26.65 -1.76
CA LEU A 584 1.07 26.90 -2.92
C LEU A 584 -0.38 27.18 -2.56
N GLY A 585 -0.72 27.02 -1.28
CA GLY A 585 -2.10 27.02 -0.79
C GLY A 585 -2.74 25.63 -0.85
N PRO A 586 -3.79 25.42 -0.04
CA PRO A 586 -4.37 24.10 0.19
C PRO A 586 -5.04 23.49 -1.06
N GLY A 587 -5.63 24.29 -1.95
CA GLY A 587 -6.27 23.78 -3.16
C GLY A 587 -5.28 23.28 -4.22
N ALA A 588 -4.19 24.01 -4.44
CA ALA A 588 -3.12 23.61 -5.35
C ALA A 588 -2.40 22.35 -4.84
N ALA A 589 -2.15 22.28 -3.53
CA ALA A 589 -1.59 21.10 -2.89
C ALA A 589 -2.48 19.87 -3.04
N LEU A 590 -3.81 20.02 -2.92
CA LEU A 590 -4.76 18.93 -3.14
C LEU A 590 -4.71 18.40 -4.58
N CYS A 591 -4.64 19.29 -5.58
CA CYS A 591 -4.52 18.89 -6.99
C CYS A 591 -3.24 18.10 -7.24
N LEU A 592 -2.10 18.58 -6.73
CA LEU A 592 -0.80 17.89 -6.86
C LEU A 592 -0.82 16.53 -6.14
N THR A 593 -1.39 16.49 -4.94
CA THR A 593 -1.55 15.28 -4.14
C THR A 593 -2.33 14.22 -4.90
N TRP A 594 -3.39 14.61 -5.62
CA TRP A 594 -4.20 13.65 -6.39
C TRP A 594 -3.39 12.98 -7.50
N LEU A 595 -2.51 13.73 -8.19
CA LEU A 595 -1.62 13.17 -9.21
C LEU A 595 -0.61 12.19 -8.62
N VAL A 596 -0.05 12.50 -7.45
CA VAL A 596 0.88 11.61 -6.74
C VAL A 596 0.15 10.37 -6.22
N ARG A 597 -1.08 10.54 -5.71
CA ARG A 597 -1.95 9.44 -5.26
C ARG A 597 -2.22 8.45 -6.39
N GLU A 598 -2.56 8.90 -7.59
CA GLU A 598 -2.80 7.97 -8.71
C GLU A 598 -1.56 7.17 -9.08
N LYS A 599 -0.40 7.84 -9.15
CA LYS A 599 0.86 7.13 -9.39
C LYS A 599 1.11 6.08 -8.33
N ALA A 600 0.90 6.41 -7.05
CA ALA A 600 1.06 5.47 -5.95
C ALA A 600 0.11 4.26 -6.08
N ILE A 601 -1.16 4.49 -6.41
CA ILE A 601 -2.16 3.41 -6.60
C ILE A 601 -1.76 2.48 -7.76
N CYS A 602 -1.27 3.02 -8.88
CA CYS A 602 -0.75 2.21 -9.99
C CYS A 602 0.49 1.43 -9.58
N THR A 603 1.44 2.04 -8.89
CA THR A 603 2.63 1.32 -8.39
C THR A 603 2.24 0.17 -7.45
N PHE A 604 1.22 0.36 -6.61
CA PHE A 604 0.71 -0.71 -5.74
C PHE A 604 0.03 -1.84 -6.51
N ALA A 605 -0.70 -1.53 -7.59
CA ALA A 605 -1.29 -2.54 -8.46
C ALA A 605 -0.20 -3.36 -9.16
N ASN A 606 0.80 -2.69 -9.76
CA ASN A 606 1.87 -3.34 -10.52
C ASN A 606 2.79 -4.18 -9.62
N SER A 607 3.09 -3.71 -8.40
CA SER A 607 3.89 -4.47 -7.44
C SER A 607 3.25 -5.78 -6.95
N GLY A 608 1.98 -6.04 -7.31
CA GLY A 608 1.28 -7.29 -7.05
C GLY A 608 1.57 -8.42 -8.03
N GLU A 609 1.91 -8.12 -9.30
CA GLU A 609 1.87 -9.11 -10.39
C GLU A 609 3.15 -9.18 -11.26
N GLU A 610 4.10 -8.24 -11.12
CA GLU A 610 5.27 -8.08 -12.01
C GLU A 610 6.36 -9.19 -11.95
N TYR A 611 6.09 -10.40 -11.43
CA TYR A 611 7.12 -11.46 -11.36
C TYR A 611 6.68 -12.87 -11.73
N GLU A 612 5.54 -13.05 -12.42
CA GLU A 612 5.16 -14.37 -12.99
C GLU A 612 5.40 -14.52 -14.52
N SER A 613 5.84 -13.50 -15.28
CA SER A 613 5.84 -13.58 -16.76
C SER A 613 7.17 -13.39 -17.52
N ASP A 614 8.35 -13.51 -16.90
CA ASP A 614 9.62 -13.48 -17.65
C ASP A 614 10.14 -14.88 -17.99
N ASN A 615 9.31 -15.70 -18.64
CA ASN A 615 9.75 -16.89 -19.37
C ASN A 615 8.66 -17.32 -20.36
N GLU A 616 8.67 -16.76 -21.57
CA GLU A 616 8.44 -17.47 -22.85
C GLU A 616 8.12 -16.48 -23.98
N THR A 617 9.13 -16.18 -24.82
CA THR A 617 9.16 -16.00 -26.29
C THR A 617 10.39 -15.13 -26.60
N ASP A 618 11.37 -15.50 -27.44
CA ASP A 618 11.30 -16.23 -28.70
C ASP A 618 12.48 -17.22 -28.85
N GLY A 619 12.13 -18.45 -29.22
CA GLY A 619 12.97 -19.28 -30.07
C GLY A 619 12.12 -19.72 -31.24
N ASP A 620 12.46 -19.25 -32.45
CA ASP A 620 12.83 -20.10 -33.60
C ASP A 620 12.66 -19.32 -34.92
N ASP A 621 13.75 -18.73 -35.42
CA ASP A 621 14.07 -18.73 -36.86
C ASP A 621 15.52 -18.25 -37.07
N SER A 622 16.45 -19.18 -37.25
CA SER A 622 17.36 -19.16 -38.41
C SER A 622 18.43 -20.23 -38.24
N THR A 623 18.32 -21.22 -39.11
CA THR A 623 19.32 -22.19 -39.55
C THR A 623 20.76 -21.66 -39.59
N VAL A 624 21.67 -22.27 -38.81
CA VAL A 624 23.11 -22.28 -39.13
C VAL A 624 23.68 -23.68 -38.86
N HIS A 625 24.25 -24.23 -39.92
CA HIS A 625 24.92 -25.53 -40.01
C HIS A 625 26.03 -25.73 -38.97
N GLU A 626 26.01 -26.86 -38.26
CA GLU A 626 27.22 -27.42 -37.65
C GLU A 626 27.96 -28.27 -38.69
N ASP A 627 29.08 -27.74 -39.19
CA ASP A 627 30.10 -28.53 -39.87
C ASP A 627 31.02 -29.17 -38.82
N THR A 628 31.02 -30.50 -38.77
CA THR A 628 32.04 -31.32 -38.11
C THR A 628 33.40 -31.19 -38.82
N PRO A 629 34.51 -30.91 -38.12
CA PRO A 629 35.84 -31.17 -38.65
C PRO A 629 36.30 -32.59 -38.28
N LEU A 630 36.20 -33.47 -39.27
CA LEU A 630 37.13 -34.59 -39.54
C LEU A 630 38.57 -34.02 -39.65
N LEU A 631 39.69 -34.61 -39.23
CA LEU A 631 40.15 -35.98 -38.97
C LEU A 631 41.48 -35.91 -38.19
N ASN A 632 41.86 -37.01 -37.52
CA ASN A 632 43.21 -37.34 -37.01
C ASN A 632 43.81 -36.49 -35.89
#